data_AF-A0A143Q5A5-F1
#
_entry.id   AF-A0A143Q5A5-F1
#
_cell.length_a   1.000
_cell.length_b   1.000
_cell.length_c   1.000
_cell.angle_alpha   90.00
_cell.angle_beta   90.00
_cell.angle_gamma   90.00
#
_symmetry.space_group_name_H-M   'P 1'
#
loop_
_entity.id
_entity.type
_entity.pdbx_description
1 polymer ?
#
loop_
_entity_poly.entity_id
_entity_poly.type
_entity_poly.pdbx_seq_one_letter_code
_entity_poly.pdbx_strand_id
1 'polypeptide(L)'
;MWCGDARLARWSADNGFGVEREYSRDWLDELTPKTSGLYIFEAENHEAYIGISTDLRARLGQHSRLHGDIRAFRVREMAGNPMELRTVERKLVHDAQRNGLILRNREHAMTLTGESVFDDVMAPAEQSAWLRDPSGVNAADLSSPPPYDSNHLAAHASSFARLQQHPRSSEVIDAVGAYLRACVPVPVRTEGTFWTISCIPGSSRARLTCISMAMLETFYVWSPPNEDRLEVRMFVDGSRIPKSRLPRKGDWRRLGPGVKLGPRAHKSAGVHERVVVIDDVSRMSAALAIAGVVDAAAHHALAVMRQRQSNYKISHCPQLAAAATVSADDRETVPVPVQEAVERSTADFILADGVEDTAADAVPNEVPSAVDSSRQQTKVDKFLRLDSDGSVLRWLGEFIESAVPDSFTDAGVNWGVTCVPSTKSGPGSQRLFTVNVGAMEVAYVRAATRPAGENPTVTVVVSRSALEADSGLSIDELAQKYPSVSFTNHGYVAAAGDDISLTWPLGGVDDVPWQFASGVLVDALRGSRSPYRRYHSPALHKESLAALE
;
A
#
# COMPACT_ATOMS: atom_id res chain seq x y z
N MET A 1 33.24 -19.40 -5.77
CA MET A 1 32.47 -19.94 -4.65
C MET A 1 31.82 -18.74 -3.98
N TRP A 2 30.50 -18.65 -4.03
CA TRP A 2 29.75 -17.57 -3.36
C TRP A 2 29.82 -17.79 -1.84
N CYS A 3 29.87 -16.72 -1.05
CA CYS A 3 29.85 -16.78 0.41
C CYS A 3 28.81 -15.80 0.96
N GLY A 4 28.01 -16.22 1.95
CA GLY A 4 26.99 -15.34 2.53
C GLY A 4 27.55 -14.09 3.23
N ASP A 5 26.75 -13.03 3.32
CA ASP A 5 27.09 -11.80 4.04
C ASP A 5 27.22 -12.12 5.54
N ALA A 6 28.43 -11.95 6.08
CA ALA A 6 28.75 -12.19 7.49
C ALA A 6 27.87 -11.37 8.46
N ARG A 7 27.40 -10.18 8.05
CA ARG A 7 26.48 -9.37 8.85
C ARG A 7 25.10 -9.99 8.89
N LEU A 8 24.60 -10.49 7.77
CA LEU A 8 23.33 -11.21 7.69
C LEU A 8 23.41 -12.52 8.48
N ALA A 9 24.50 -13.27 8.34
CA ALA A 9 24.74 -14.48 9.11
C ALA A 9 24.68 -14.21 10.62
N ARG A 10 25.43 -13.22 11.12
CA ARG A 10 25.41 -12.84 12.54
C ARG A 10 24.03 -12.38 13.00
N TRP A 11 23.41 -11.46 12.26
CA TRP A 11 22.09 -10.93 12.60
C TRP A 11 21.01 -12.01 12.63
N SER A 12 21.05 -12.94 11.67
CA SER A 12 20.08 -14.04 11.62
C SER A 12 20.23 -15.01 12.79
N ALA A 13 21.48 -15.33 13.19
CA ALA A 13 21.75 -16.15 14.37
C ALA A 13 21.27 -15.47 15.66
N ASP A 14 21.55 -14.17 15.83
CA ASP A 14 21.07 -13.39 16.99
C ASP A 14 19.54 -13.34 17.08
N ASN A 15 18.85 -13.53 15.96
CA ASN A 15 17.39 -13.55 15.85
C ASN A 15 16.80 -14.96 15.77
N GLY A 16 17.59 -16.00 16.07
CA GLY A 16 17.14 -17.38 16.22
C GLY A 16 16.84 -18.11 14.91
N PHE A 17 17.37 -17.63 13.78
CA PHE A 17 17.36 -18.41 12.54
C PHE A 17 18.40 -19.53 12.60
N GLY A 18 18.07 -20.64 11.94
CA GLY A 18 18.97 -21.76 11.76
C GLY A 18 20.18 -21.41 10.89
N VAL A 19 21.06 -22.39 10.72
CA VAL A 19 22.28 -22.25 9.91
C VAL A 19 21.95 -21.88 8.45
N GLU A 20 22.87 -21.13 7.85
CA GLU A 20 22.85 -20.89 6.40
C GLU A 20 22.88 -22.21 5.63
N ARG A 21 22.05 -22.28 4.61
CA ARG A 21 22.00 -23.39 3.68
C ARG A 21 22.04 -22.84 2.27
N GLU A 22 22.87 -23.43 1.42
CA GLU A 22 22.83 -23.18 -0.01
C GLU A 22 21.48 -23.61 -0.57
N TYR A 23 20.94 -22.81 -1.48
CA TYR A 23 19.65 -23.12 -2.08
C TYR A 23 19.74 -24.36 -2.99
N SER A 24 18.99 -25.41 -2.66
CA SER A 24 18.83 -26.60 -3.52
C SER A 24 17.44 -27.21 -3.37
N ARG A 25 16.96 -27.89 -4.42
CA ARG A 25 15.67 -28.61 -4.38
C ARG A 25 15.70 -29.77 -3.39
N ASP A 26 16.81 -30.52 -3.37
CA ASP A 26 17.00 -31.67 -2.49
C ASP A 26 16.85 -31.27 -1.01
N TRP A 27 17.26 -30.05 -0.67
CA TRP A 27 17.12 -29.54 0.69
C TRP A 27 15.69 -29.13 1.02
N LEU A 28 14.93 -28.54 0.08
CA LEU A 28 13.52 -28.21 0.34
C LEU A 28 12.72 -29.45 0.75
N ASP A 29 13.14 -30.62 0.29
CA ASP A 29 12.52 -31.90 0.65
C ASP A 29 12.86 -32.37 2.08
N GLU A 30 13.91 -31.81 2.70
CA GLU A 30 14.23 -32.02 4.13
C GLU A 30 13.28 -31.26 5.06
N LEU A 31 12.66 -30.17 4.58
CA LEU A 31 11.64 -29.47 5.35
C LEU A 31 10.37 -30.31 5.44
N THR A 32 9.87 -30.46 6.67
CA THR A 32 8.58 -31.13 6.88
C THR A 32 7.47 -30.29 6.22
N PRO A 33 6.58 -30.87 5.40
CA PRO A 33 5.43 -30.15 4.84
C PRO A 33 4.57 -29.50 5.94
N LYS A 34 3.90 -28.39 5.64
CA LYS A 34 3.09 -27.63 6.62
C LYS A 34 3.88 -27.12 7.84
N THR A 35 5.21 -27.00 7.74
CA THR A 35 6.02 -26.36 8.78
C THR A 35 5.80 -24.85 8.75
N SER A 36 5.25 -24.32 9.83
CA SER A 36 5.01 -22.88 10.01
C SER A 36 6.23 -22.18 10.60
N GLY A 37 6.52 -20.97 10.14
CA GLY A 37 7.59 -20.16 10.70
C GLY A 37 8.02 -18.99 9.82
N LEU A 38 9.28 -18.62 9.98
CA LEU A 38 9.92 -17.50 9.28
C LEU A 38 11.06 -18.01 8.40
N TYR A 39 11.34 -17.32 7.32
CA TYR A 39 12.48 -17.59 6.45
C TYR A 39 13.21 -16.31 6.08
N ILE A 40 14.47 -16.49 5.74
CA ILE A 40 15.30 -15.50 5.06
C ILE A 40 15.78 -16.16 3.78
N PHE A 41 15.71 -15.47 2.64
CA PHE A 41 16.57 -15.81 1.51
C PHE A 41 17.60 -14.70 1.28
N GLU A 42 18.77 -15.08 0.81
CA GLU A 42 19.88 -14.21 0.45
C GLU A 42 20.17 -14.38 -1.04
N ALA A 43 20.09 -13.28 -1.77
CA ALA A 43 20.37 -13.25 -3.19
C ALA A 43 21.86 -13.13 -3.48
N GLU A 44 22.23 -13.31 -4.75
CA GLU A 44 23.62 -13.22 -5.21
C GLU A 44 24.30 -11.90 -4.87
N ASN A 45 23.55 -10.80 -4.86
CA ASN A 45 24.02 -9.45 -4.50
C ASN A 45 23.99 -9.16 -2.98
N HIS A 46 23.76 -10.16 -2.13
CA HIS A 46 23.63 -10.06 -0.68
C HIS A 46 22.40 -9.28 -0.18
N GLU A 47 21.44 -8.97 -1.05
CA GLU A 47 20.14 -8.50 -0.59
C GLU A 47 19.39 -9.66 0.07
N ALA A 48 18.75 -9.39 1.20
CA ALA A 48 17.98 -10.37 1.93
C ALA A 48 16.48 -10.15 1.75
N TYR A 49 15.69 -11.20 1.86
CA TYR A 49 14.25 -11.10 2.03
C TYR A 49 13.87 -11.87 3.29
N ILE A 50 13.04 -11.27 4.13
CA ILE A 50 12.55 -11.90 5.37
C ILE A 50 11.05 -12.15 5.20
N GLY A 51 10.60 -13.39 5.34
CA GLY A 51 9.21 -13.78 5.13
C GLY A 51 8.65 -14.66 6.24
N ILE A 52 7.33 -14.84 6.21
CA ILE A 52 6.60 -15.84 6.99
C ILE A 52 5.88 -16.83 6.09
N SER A 53 5.64 -18.03 6.61
CA SER A 53 4.77 -19.01 5.96
C SER A 53 4.17 -19.96 6.98
N THR A 54 2.96 -20.46 6.71
CA THR A 54 2.41 -21.65 7.37
C THR A 54 2.92 -22.95 6.74
N ASP A 55 3.52 -22.87 5.55
CA ASP A 55 4.27 -23.95 4.89
C ASP A 55 5.57 -23.38 4.29
N LEU A 56 6.67 -23.50 5.03
CA LEU A 56 7.98 -23.02 4.62
C LEU A 56 8.50 -23.73 3.36
N ARG A 57 8.20 -25.02 3.18
CA ARG A 57 8.67 -25.81 2.03
C ARG A 57 8.02 -25.31 0.75
N ALA A 58 6.69 -25.20 0.74
CA ALA A 58 5.94 -24.70 -0.41
C ALA A 58 6.35 -23.27 -0.76
N ARG A 59 6.48 -22.40 0.26
CA ARG A 59 6.79 -20.99 0.05
C ARG A 59 8.21 -20.74 -0.48
N LEU A 60 9.23 -21.40 0.07
CA LEU A 60 10.60 -21.30 -0.46
C LEU A 60 10.70 -21.91 -1.87
N GLY A 61 9.95 -23.00 -2.13
CA GLY A 61 9.80 -23.55 -3.48
C GLY A 61 9.23 -22.54 -4.47
N GLN A 62 8.19 -21.79 -4.07
CA GLN A 62 7.62 -20.71 -4.88
C GLN A 62 8.65 -19.59 -5.14
N HIS A 63 9.32 -19.10 -4.09
CA HIS A 63 10.30 -18.01 -4.22
C HIS A 63 11.44 -18.34 -5.17
N SER A 64 11.92 -19.58 -5.17
CA SER A 64 12.98 -20.01 -6.09
C SER A 64 12.60 -19.97 -7.57
N ARG A 65 11.31 -20.20 -7.87
CA ARG A 65 10.80 -20.13 -9.25
C ARG A 65 10.68 -18.67 -9.70
N LEU A 66 10.34 -17.78 -8.77
CA LEU A 66 10.16 -16.34 -9.02
C LEU A 66 11.48 -15.55 -9.00
N HIS A 67 12.46 -16.00 -8.21
CA HIS A 67 13.75 -15.33 -8.01
C HIS A 67 14.89 -16.33 -8.25
N GLY A 68 15.40 -16.32 -9.49
CA GLY A 68 16.47 -17.24 -9.91
C GLY A 68 17.86 -16.93 -9.33
N ASP A 69 18.01 -15.83 -8.59
CA ASP A 69 19.26 -15.34 -8.04
C ASP A 69 19.46 -15.66 -6.54
N ILE A 70 18.55 -16.45 -5.96
CA ILE A 70 18.67 -16.91 -4.57
C ILE A 70 19.88 -17.85 -4.45
N ARG A 71 20.78 -17.55 -3.49
CA ARG A 71 21.98 -18.35 -3.23
C ARG A 71 21.89 -19.13 -1.93
N ALA A 72 21.30 -18.53 -0.91
CA ALA A 72 21.13 -19.18 0.37
C ALA A 72 19.80 -18.84 1.00
N PHE A 73 19.40 -19.65 1.97
CA PHE A 73 18.27 -19.33 2.83
C PHE A 73 18.55 -19.78 4.26
N ARG A 74 17.75 -19.27 5.18
CA ARG A 74 17.76 -19.61 6.61
C ARG A 74 16.32 -19.71 7.07
N VAL A 75 16.01 -20.67 7.93
CA VAL A 75 14.65 -20.88 8.45
C VAL A 75 14.63 -20.77 9.96
N ARG A 76 13.50 -20.29 10.49
CA ARG A 76 13.18 -20.29 11.91
C ARG A 76 11.78 -20.85 12.07
N GLU A 77 11.68 -22.10 12.49
CA GLU A 77 10.39 -22.70 12.79
C GLU A 77 9.73 -21.97 13.95
N MET A 78 8.44 -21.66 13.78
CA MET A 78 7.65 -21.01 14.80
C MET A 78 6.20 -21.41 14.61
N ALA A 79 5.67 -22.19 15.57
CA ALA A 79 4.24 -22.38 15.69
C ALA A 79 3.58 -21.04 16.07
N GLY A 80 2.51 -20.68 15.38
CA GLY A 80 1.78 -19.45 15.62
C GLY A 80 0.75 -19.22 14.54
N ASN A 81 -0.29 -18.45 14.87
CA ASN A 81 -1.24 -18.01 13.85
C ASN A 81 -0.58 -16.96 12.94
N PRO A 82 -1.12 -16.71 11.73
CA PRO A 82 -0.53 -15.75 10.78
C PRO A 82 -0.30 -14.34 11.36
N MET A 83 -1.13 -13.87 12.30
CA MET A 83 -0.95 -12.55 12.92
C MET A 83 0.25 -12.49 13.87
N GLU A 84 0.51 -13.56 14.61
CA GLU A 84 1.68 -13.69 15.49
C GLU A 84 2.96 -13.73 14.67
N LEU A 85 2.99 -14.56 13.63
CA LEU A 85 4.10 -14.62 12.68
C LEU A 85 4.36 -13.24 12.05
N ARG A 86 3.31 -12.53 11.63
CA ARG A 86 3.42 -11.18 11.05
C ARG A 86 3.98 -10.15 12.02
N THR A 87 3.65 -10.28 13.31
CA THR A 87 4.19 -9.39 14.35
C THR A 87 5.69 -9.60 14.52
N VAL A 88 6.14 -10.86 14.47
CA VAL A 88 7.57 -11.21 14.55
C VAL A 88 8.31 -10.80 13.28
N GLU A 89 7.78 -11.09 12.10
CA GLU A 89 8.33 -10.69 10.79
C GLU A 89 8.58 -9.18 10.73
N ARG A 90 7.56 -8.38 11.09
CA ARG A 90 7.68 -6.93 11.07
C ARG A 90 8.77 -6.44 12.02
N LYS A 91 8.90 -7.04 13.21
CA LYS A 91 9.96 -6.71 14.15
C LYS A 91 11.33 -7.04 13.56
N LEU A 92 11.47 -8.17 12.90
CA LEU A 92 12.70 -8.64 12.27
C LEU A 92 13.10 -7.79 11.07
N VAL A 93 12.18 -7.48 10.16
CA VAL A 93 12.45 -6.59 9.02
C VAL A 93 12.93 -5.22 9.50
N HIS A 94 12.28 -4.66 10.52
CA HIS A 94 12.72 -3.40 11.11
C HIS A 94 14.08 -3.49 11.80
N ASP A 95 14.36 -4.59 12.49
CA ASP A 95 15.63 -4.79 13.18
C ASP A 95 16.78 -5.01 12.19
N ALA A 96 16.57 -5.79 11.14
CA ALA A 96 17.53 -6.00 10.06
C ALA A 96 17.91 -4.67 9.38
N GLN A 97 16.92 -3.83 9.05
CA GLN A 97 17.17 -2.50 8.48
C GLN A 97 17.97 -1.61 9.42
N ARG A 98 17.65 -1.62 10.73
CA ARG A 98 18.40 -0.86 11.73
C ARG A 98 19.87 -1.30 11.82
N ASN A 99 20.13 -2.58 11.57
CA ASN A 99 21.46 -3.17 11.52
C ASN A 99 22.17 -2.99 10.16
N GLY A 100 21.58 -2.23 9.23
CA GLY A 100 22.18 -1.89 7.94
C GLY A 100 22.12 -3.01 6.90
N LEU A 101 21.23 -3.99 7.07
CA LEU A 101 20.96 -5.01 6.07
C LEU A 101 20.06 -4.43 4.96
N ILE A 102 20.37 -4.77 3.71
CA ILE A 102 19.58 -4.38 2.55
C ILE A 102 18.50 -5.44 2.33
N LEU A 103 17.23 -5.03 2.34
CA LEU A 103 16.10 -5.94 2.26
C LEU A 103 15.24 -5.73 1.00
N ARG A 104 14.86 -6.83 0.34
CA ARG A 104 13.92 -6.87 -0.79
C ARG A 104 12.45 -6.76 -0.38
N ASN A 105 12.15 -6.67 0.90
CA ASN A 105 10.79 -6.56 1.43
C ASN A 105 10.10 -5.27 0.93
N ARG A 106 9.40 -5.34 -0.21
CA ARG A 106 8.67 -4.23 -0.84
C ARG A 106 7.65 -3.54 0.08
N GLU A 107 7.08 -4.26 1.05
CA GLU A 107 6.01 -3.72 1.92
C GLU A 107 6.51 -2.99 3.17
N HIS A 108 7.79 -3.16 3.54
CA HIS A 108 8.32 -2.72 4.84
C HIS A 108 9.70 -2.04 4.75
N ALA A 109 10.29 -1.93 3.56
CA ALA A 109 11.55 -1.21 3.32
C ALA A 109 11.34 0.26 2.98
N MET A 110 11.92 1.13 3.81
CA MET A 110 12.08 2.57 3.52
C MET A 110 13.18 2.83 2.49
N THR A 111 14.06 1.86 2.25
CA THR A 111 15.14 1.96 1.25
C THR A 111 14.86 0.94 0.17
N LEU A 112 14.26 1.38 -0.94
CA LEU A 112 14.16 0.56 -2.14
C LEU A 112 15.49 0.66 -2.88
N THR A 113 16.33 -0.36 -2.74
CA THR A 113 17.38 -0.64 -3.72
C THR A 113 16.76 -1.49 -4.84
N GLY A 114 16.92 -1.07 -6.09
CA GLY A 114 16.41 -1.79 -7.27
C GLY A 114 15.44 -1.00 -8.14
N GLU A 115 15.10 -1.59 -9.29
CA GLU A 115 14.21 -1.03 -10.32
C GLU A 115 12.81 -0.73 -9.75
N SER A 116 12.32 0.47 -10.05
CA SER A 116 10.99 0.95 -9.69
C SER A 116 10.27 1.43 -10.94
N VAL A 117 8.94 1.26 -11.00
CA VAL A 117 8.09 1.91 -12.04
C VAL A 117 8.23 3.44 -12.00
N PHE A 118 8.66 3.99 -10.86
CA PHE A 118 9.00 5.41 -10.76
C PHE A 118 10.22 5.79 -11.61
N ASP A 119 11.14 4.84 -11.87
CA ASP A 119 12.34 5.07 -12.69
C ASP A 119 12.00 5.36 -14.16
N ASP A 120 10.85 4.87 -14.66
CA ASP A 120 10.32 5.18 -15.99
C ASP A 120 9.84 6.64 -16.11
N VAL A 121 9.36 7.19 -14.99
CA VAL A 121 8.94 8.59 -14.93
C VAL A 121 10.10 9.50 -14.65
N MET A 122 11.03 9.12 -13.78
CA MET A 122 12.18 9.93 -13.40
C MET A 122 13.40 9.03 -13.23
N ALA A 123 14.39 9.12 -14.12
CA ALA A 123 15.51 8.18 -14.08
C ALA A 123 16.35 8.31 -12.79
N PRO A 124 17.05 7.26 -12.31
CA PRO A 124 17.82 7.32 -11.06
C PRO A 124 18.85 8.45 -10.97
N ALA A 125 19.48 8.81 -12.10
CA ALA A 125 20.39 9.95 -12.18
C ALA A 125 19.67 11.29 -11.98
N GLU A 126 18.47 11.43 -12.55
CA GLU A 126 17.59 12.59 -12.38
C GLU A 126 17.11 12.69 -10.93
N GLN A 127 16.70 11.57 -10.32
CA GLN A 127 16.34 11.51 -8.89
C GLN A 127 17.48 11.96 -7.99
N SER A 128 18.72 11.54 -8.30
CA SER A 128 19.92 11.95 -7.57
C SER A 128 20.27 13.42 -7.76
N ALA A 129 19.91 14.03 -8.90
CA ALA A 129 20.03 15.46 -9.12
C ALA A 129 18.95 16.23 -8.36
N TRP A 130 17.71 15.75 -8.41
CA TRP A 130 16.59 16.33 -7.67
C TRP A 130 16.80 16.29 -6.17
N LEU A 131 17.33 15.22 -5.58
CA LEU A 131 17.65 15.21 -4.14
C LEU A 131 18.68 16.27 -3.73
N ARG A 132 19.53 16.74 -4.65
CA ARG A 132 20.51 17.81 -4.39
C ARG A 132 19.90 19.20 -4.51
N ASP A 133 18.89 19.37 -5.37
CA ASP A 133 18.19 20.63 -5.59
C ASP A 133 16.72 20.38 -6.01
N PRO A 134 15.84 20.04 -5.05
CA PRO A 134 14.46 19.68 -5.38
C PRO A 134 13.70 20.80 -6.07
N SER A 135 13.85 22.02 -5.54
CA SER A 135 13.14 23.20 -6.04
C SER A 135 13.64 23.64 -7.40
N GLY A 136 14.96 23.65 -7.65
CA GLY A 136 15.50 24.01 -8.96
C GLY A 136 15.12 23.02 -10.05
N VAL A 137 15.17 21.71 -9.76
CA VAL A 137 14.74 20.68 -10.73
C VAL A 137 13.24 20.76 -10.99
N ASN A 138 12.41 20.98 -9.96
CA ASN A 138 10.97 21.13 -10.13
C ASN A 138 10.59 22.40 -10.91
N ALA A 139 11.30 23.52 -10.70
CA ALA A 139 11.08 24.76 -11.45
C ALA A 139 11.49 24.62 -12.93
N ALA A 140 12.48 23.77 -13.23
CA ALA A 140 12.90 23.48 -14.58
C ALA A 140 11.99 22.47 -15.33
N ASP A 141 11.02 21.84 -14.64
CA ASP A 141 10.11 20.89 -15.24
C ASP A 141 9.00 21.60 -16.04
N LEU A 142 9.09 21.56 -17.37
CA LEU A 142 8.15 22.20 -18.29
C LEU A 142 6.94 21.31 -18.64
N SER A 143 6.70 20.26 -17.86
CA SER A 143 5.58 19.36 -18.09
C SER A 143 4.25 20.07 -17.89
N SER A 144 3.24 19.65 -18.64
CA SER A 144 1.87 20.13 -18.45
C SER A 144 1.14 19.26 -17.42
N PRO A 145 0.24 19.84 -16.60
CA PRO A 145 -0.61 19.07 -15.72
C PRO A 145 -1.39 17.99 -16.49
N PRO A 146 -1.64 16.82 -15.89
CA PRO A 146 -2.40 15.76 -16.53
C PRO A 146 -3.82 16.23 -16.90
N PRO A 147 -4.38 15.76 -18.02
CA PRO A 147 -5.74 16.09 -18.39
C PRO A 147 -6.73 15.38 -17.48
N TYR A 148 -7.72 16.11 -16.98
CA TYR A 148 -8.84 15.56 -16.21
C TYR A 148 -10.16 15.79 -16.94
N ASP A 149 -11.02 14.78 -16.94
CA ASP A 149 -12.35 14.90 -17.52
C ASP A 149 -13.29 15.76 -16.66
N SER A 150 -14.41 16.19 -17.26
CA SER A 150 -15.38 17.06 -16.61
C SER A 150 -16.06 16.40 -15.41
N ASN A 151 -16.19 15.07 -15.37
CA ASN A 151 -16.80 14.36 -14.26
C ASN A 151 -15.86 14.33 -13.05
N HIS A 152 -14.57 14.09 -13.27
CA HIS A 152 -13.53 14.14 -12.24
C HIS A 152 -13.45 15.53 -11.64
N LEU A 153 -13.43 16.58 -12.46
CA LEU A 153 -13.48 17.96 -11.99
C LEU A 153 -14.77 18.24 -11.19
N ALA A 154 -15.94 17.86 -11.70
CA ALA A 154 -17.21 18.06 -11.01
C ALA A 154 -17.27 17.37 -9.64
N ALA A 155 -16.68 16.17 -9.50
CA ALA A 155 -16.66 15.41 -8.26
C ALA A 155 -15.98 16.14 -7.10
N HIS A 156 -14.98 16.99 -7.40
CA HIS A 156 -14.20 17.71 -6.38
C HIS A 156 -14.50 19.21 -6.30
N ALA A 157 -15.25 19.76 -7.26
CA ALA A 157 -15.54 21.20 -7.33
C ALA A 157 -16.20 21.74 -6.05
N SER A 158 -17.15 21.02 -5.45
CA SER A 158 -17.83 21.45 -4.22
C SER A 158 -16.90 21.49 -3.01
N SER A 159 -16.00 20.51 -2.89
CA SER A 159 -15.03 20.44 -1.79
C SER A 159 -13.97 21.52 -1.93
N PHE A 160 -13.52 21.78 -3.16
CA PHE A 160 -12.60 22.87 -3.45
C PHE A 160 -13.22 24.25 -3.21
N ALA A 161 -14.44 24.50 -3.69
CA ALA A 161 -15.17 25.74 -3.42
C ALA A 161 -15.35 25.98 -1.91
N ARG A 162 -15.62 24.92 -1.14
CA ARG A 162 -15.69 25.01 0.32
C ARG A 162 -14.34 25.33 0.96
N LEU A 163 -13.23 24.80 0.44
CA LEU A 163 -11.89 25.19 0.90
C LEU A 163 -11.62 26.67 0.60
N GLN A 164 -11.99 27.15 -0.60
CA GLN A 164 -11.80 28.56 -0.98
C GLN A 164 -12.56 29.52 -0.07
N GLN A 165 -13.71 29.10 0.48
CA GLN A 165 -14.48 29.88 1.47
C GLN A 165 -13.82 29.93 2.86
N HIS A 166 -12.82 29.09 3.13
CA HIS A 166 -12.09 29.16 4.40
C HIS A 166 -11.32 30.50 4.49
N PRO A 167 -11.37 31.23 5.62
CA PRO A 167 -10.73 32.55 5.73
C PRO A 167 -9.22 32.55 5.46
N ARG A 168 -8.57 31.41 5.70
CA ARG A 168 -7.12 31.20 5.50
C ARG A 168 -6.81 30.29 4.32
N SER A 169 -7.69 30.22 3.31
CA SER A 169 -7.57 29.30 2.17
C SER A 169 -6.29 29.54 1.35
N SER A 170 -5.88 30.80 1.18
CA SER A 170 -4.63 31.16 0.50
C SER A 170 -3.41 30.57 1.21
N GLU A 171 -3.32 30.68 2.54
CA GLU A 171 -2.21 30.13 3.31
C GLU A 171 -2.12 28.60 3.20
N VAL A 172 -3.27 27.91 3.13
CA VAL A 172 -3.32 26.46 2.90
C VAL A 172 -2.80 26.10 1.53
N ILE A 173 -3.25 26.80 0.48
CA ILE A 173 -2.82 26.57 -0.90
C ILE A 173 -1.32 26.87 -1.05
N ASP A 174 -0.84 27.94 -0.45
CA ASP A 174 0.58 28.32 -0.43
C ASP A 174 1.44 27.27 0.26
N ALA A 175 0.98 26.71 1.38
CA ALA A 175 1.71 25.68 2.11
C ALA A 175 1.79 24.36 1.31
N VAL A 176 0.69 23.98 0.64
CA VAL A 176 0.68 22.86 -0.30
C VAL A 176 1.67 23.11 -1.42
N GLY A 177 1.63 24.28 -2.07
CA GLY A 177 2.54 24.63 -3.15
C GLY A 177 4.00 24.58 -2.70
N ALA A 178 4.31 25.11 -1.52
CA ALA A 178 5.66 25.10 -0.96
C ALA A 178 6.17 23.66 -0.71
N TYR A 179 5.30 22.77 -0.22
CA TYR A 179 5.63 21.35 -0.07
C TYR A 179 5.85 20.67 -1.43
N LEU A 180 4.97 20.89 -2.41
CA LEU A 180 5.12 20.31 -3.75
C LEU A 180 6.44 20.74 -4.40
N ARG A 181 6.77 22.04 -4.34
CA ARG A 181 8.02 22.59 -4.88
C ARG A 181 9.27 22.02 -4.22
N ALA A 182 9.29 21.92 -2.89
CA ALA A 182 10.50 21.60 -2.15
C ALA A 182 10.68 20.11 -1.85
N CYS A 183 9.60 19.34 -1.79
CA CYS A 183 9.63 18.00 -1.22
C CYS A 183 9.08 16.91 -2.15
N VAL A 184 8.36 17.25 -3.22
CA VAL A 184 7.77 16.24 -4.11
C VAL A 184 8.54 16.14 -5.43
N PRO A 185 9.01 14.95 -5.83
CA PRO A 185 9.69 14.75 -7.12
C PRO A 185 8.79 15.11 -8.31
N VAL A 186 9.23 16.07 -9.12
CA VAL A 186 8.60 16.46 -10.40
C VAL A 186 7.06 16.47 -10.31
N PRO A 187 6.48 17.34 -9.46
CA PRO A 187 5.11 17.19 -8.98
C PRO A 187 4.10 17.23 -10.12
N VAL A 188 4.35 17.97 -11.21
CA VAL A 188 3.45 18.04 -12.36
C VAL A 188 3.43 16.71 -13.13
N ARG A 189 4.59 16.12 -13.44
CA ARG A 189 4.72 14.81 -14.12
C ARG A 189 4.08 13.66 -13.34
N THR A 190 4.09 13.76 -12.02
CA THR A 190 3.73 12.68 -11.11
C THR A 190 2.33 12.83 -10.50
N GLU A 191 1.65 13.93 -10.81
CA GLU A 191 0.30 14.27 -10.32
C GLU A 191 -0.73 13.19 -10.68
N GLY A 192 -1.60 12.87 -9.73
CA GLY A 192 -2.69 11.89 -9.91
C GLY A 192 -2.23 10.43 -10.02
N THR A 193 -0.92 10.20 -10.19
CA THR A 193 -0.32 8.88 -10.39
C THR A 193 0.50 8.46 -9.18
N PHE A 194 1.55 9.21 -8.83
CA PHE A 194 2.45 8.84 -7.72
C PHE A 194 2.18 9.62 -6.45
N TRP A 195 1.58 10.81 -6.57
CA TRP A 195 1.01 11.53 -5.44
C TRP A 195 -0.40 12.01 -5.79
N THR A 196 -1.23 12.14 -4.76
CA THR A 196 -2.59 12.66 -4.88
C THR A 196 -2.87 13.64 -3.76
N ILE A 197 -3.82 14.56 -3.94
CA ILE A 197 -4.23 15.51 -2.91
C ILE A 197 -5.73 15.48 -2.73
N SER A 198 -6.19 15.28 -1.51
CA SER A 198 -7.60 15.40 -1.15
C SER A 198 -7.91 16.78 -0.61
N CYS A 199 -9.14 17.25 -0.86
CA CYS A 199 -9.66 18.52 -0.40
C CYS A 199 -10.86 18.27 0.51
N ILE A 200 -10.79 18.71 1.78
CA ILE A 200 -11.77 18.47 2.84
C ILE A 200 -12.25 17.01 2.86
N PRO A 201 -11.34 16.04 3.14
CA PRO A 201 -11.67 14.63 3.04
C PRO A 201 -12.81 14.26 3.99
N GLY A 202 -13.87 13.63 3.46
CA GLY A 202 -15.03 13.23 4.26
C GLY A 202 -14.72 12.26 5.41
N SER A 203 -13.56 11.59 5.36
CA SER A 203 -13.03 10.72 6.42
C SER A 203 -12.54 11.48 7.66
N SER A 204 -12.35 12.81 7.58
CA SER A 204 -11.96 13.64 8.72
C SER A 204 -12.58 15.02 8.61
N ARG A 205 -13.45 15.37 9.57
CA ARG A 205 -14.06 16.71 9.62
C ARG A 205 -13.07 17.83 9.97
N ALA A 206 -11.86 17.48 10.38
CA ALA A 206 -10.85 18.40 10.87
C ALA A 206 -9.71 18.65 9.86
N ARG A 207 -9.61 17.85 8.79
CA ARG A 207 -8.57 18.04 7.77
C ARG A 207 -9.08 18.93 6.65
N LEU A 208 -8.26 19.91 6.27
CA LEU A 208 -8.55 20.78 5.12
C LEU A 208 -7.99 20.18 3.83
N THR A 209 -6.80 19.58 3.89
CA THR A 209 -6.18 18.89 2.76
C THR A 209 -5.23 17.80 3.24
N CYS A 210 -5.02 16.79 2.41
CA CYS A 210 -4.06 15.71 2.66
C CYS A 210 -3.46 15.24 1.33
N ILE A 211 -2.13 15.29 1.23
CA ILE A 211 -1.33 14.69 0.16
C ILE A 211 -0.98 13.26 0.55
N SER A 212 -1.23 12.34 -0.36
CA SER A 212 -0.95 10.93 -0.20
C SER A 212 -0.03 10.43 -1.30
N MET A 213 0.91 9.56 -0.94
CA MET A 213 1.84 8.88 -1.84
C MET A 213 1.83 7.40 -1.48
N ALA A 214 1.82 6.52 -2.49
CA ALA A 214 1.60 5.09 -2.27
C ALA A 214 0.36 4.83 -1.37
N MET A 215 0.58 4.32 -0.16
CA MET A 215 -0.44 4.05 0.86
C MET A 215 -0.36 4.98 2.08
N LEU A 216 0.48 6.01 2.04
CA LEU A 216 0.77 6.88 3.17
C LEU A 216 0.28 8.31 2.92
N GLU A 217 -0.20 8.93 3.99
CA GLU A 217 -0.38 10.38 4.05
C GLU A 217 0.98 10.99 4.34
N THR A 218 1.52 11.81 3.43
CA THR A 218 2.87 12.37 3.58
C THR A 218 2.85 13.84 3.98
N PHE A 219 1.74 14.53 3.75
CA PHE A 219 1.53 15.91 4.17
C PHE A 219 0.04 16.19 4.39
N TYR A 220 -0.33 16.90 5.46
CA TYR A 220 -1.70 17.38 5.61
C TYR A 220 -1.79 18.67 6.43
N VAL A 221 -2.84 19.45 6.15
CA VAL A 221 -3.23 20.61 6.96
C VAL A 221 -4.48 20.26 7.75
N TRP A 222 -4.39 20.46 9.05
CA TRP A 222 -5.39 20.07 10.04
C TRP A 222 -5.82 21.29 10.87
N SER A 223 -7.12 21.41 11.08
CA SER A 223 -7.74 22.38 11.98
C SER A 223 -8.10 21.66 13.29
N PRO A 224 -7.37 21.90 14.38
CA PRO A 224 -7.70 21.36 15.69
C PRO A 224 -9.08 21.86 16.16
N PRO A 225 -9.90 21.02 16.81
CA PRO A 225 -11.13 21.48 17.44
C PRO A 225 -10.83 22.58 18.47
N ASN A 226 -11.62 23.66 18.45
CA ASN A 226 -11.56 24.76 19.42
C ASN A 226 -10.26 25.60 19.41
N GLU A 227 -9.51 25.59 18.32
CA GLU A 227 -8.31 26.41 18.16
C GLU A 227 -8.32 27.14 16.82
N ASP A 228 -7.94 28.43 16.82
CA ASP A 228 -7.82 29.25 15.61
C ASP A 228 -6.43 29.09 14.95
N ARG A 229 -5.94 27.84 14.86
CA ARG A 229 -4.67 27.52 14.21
C ARG A 229 -4.84 26.41 13.18
N LEU A 230 -4.00 26.42 12.16
CA LEU A 230 -3.97 25.38 11.14
C LEU A 230 -2.64 24.62 11.24
N GLU A 231 -2.64 23.50 11.95
CA GLU A 231 -1.43 22.68 12.11
C GLU A 231 -1.10 21.98 10.79
N VAL A 232 0.18 21.96 10.41
CA VAL A 232 0.70 21.17 9.29
C VAL A 232 1.45 19.98 9.84
N ARG A 233 1.19 18.81 9.27
CA ARG A 233 2.00 17.61 9.51
C ARG A 233 2.65 17.18 8.22
N MET A 234 3.97 17.03 8.28
CA MET A 234 4.80 16.60 7.17
C MET A 234 5.62 15.38 7.61
N PHE A 235 5.53 14.30 6.86
CA PHE A 235 6.20 13.05 7.17
C PHE A 235 7.57 13.04 6.50
N VAL A 236 8.58 12.63 7.25
CA VAL A 236 9.99 12.80 6.87
C VAL A 236 10.84 11.59 7.25
N ASP A 237 11.98 11.44 6.57
CA ASP A 237 13.03 10.52 6.99
C ASP A 237 13.81 11.14 8.15
N GLY A 238 13.46 10.73 9.37
CA GLY A 238 14.08 11.24 10.58
C GLY A 238 15.57 10.95 10.72
N SER A 239 16.15 10.07 9.89
CA SER A 239 17.61 9.85 9.86
C SER A 239 18.37 11.05 9.27
N ARG A 240 17.69 11.86 8.45
CA ARG A 240 18.22 13.05 7.76
C ARG A 240 18.15 14.32 8.60
N ILE A 241 17.32 14.33 9.65
CA ILE A 241 17.21 15.47 10.55
C ILE A 241 18.50 15.61 11.38
N PRO A 242 19.19 16.77 11.35
CA PRO A 242 20.42 16.97 12.11
C PRO A 242 20.20 16.73 13.61
N LYS A 243 21.09 15.92 14.21
CA LYS A 243 21.06 15.67 15.65
C LYS A 243 21.56 16.91 16.38
N SER A 244 20.79 17.41 17.36
CA SER A 244 21.26 18.47 18.26
C SER A 244 22.49 18.00 19.04
N ARG A 245 23.54 18.84 19.10
CA ARG A 245 24.81 18.53 19.80
C ARG A 245 24.72 18.70 21.33
N LEU A 246 23.63 19.25 21.86
CA LEU A 246 23.43 19.53 23.29
C LEU A 246 22.00 19.15 23.70
N PRO A 247 21.75 17.95 24.25
CA PRO A 247 20.40 17.56 24.62
C PRO A 247 20.08 18.03 26.05
N ARG A 248 19.32 19.12 26.19
CA ARG A 248 18.41 19.19 27.35
C ARG A 248 17.22 18.27 27.07
N LYS A 249 16.66 17.64 28.12
CA LYS A 249 15.45 16.82 28.02
C LYS A 249 14.35 17.63 27.34
N GLY A 250 13.91 17.21 26.14
CA GLY A 250 12.85 17.89 25.36
C GLY A 250 13.35 18.72 24.17
N ASP A 251 14.58 19.24 24.20
CA ASP A 251 15.10 20.15 23.16
C ASP A 251 15.35 19.44 21.81
N TRP A 252 15.64 18.13 21.82
CA TRP A 252 15.87 17.39 20.58
C TRP A 252 14.63 17.34 19.66
N ARG A 253 13.44 17.61 20.20
CA ARG A 253 12.20 17.70 19.41
C ARG A 253 12.00 19.08 18.80
N ARG A 254 12.63 20.14 19.29
CA ARG A 254 12.37 21.49 18.77
C ARG A 254 13.30 21.76 17.60
N LEU A 255 12.74 21.92 16.41
CA LEU A 255 13.50 22.24 15.20
C LEU A 255 13.59 23.75 14.98
N GLY A 256 12.57 24.50 15.39
CA GLY A 256 12.52 25.95 15.32
C GLY A 256 11.31 26.53 16.06
N PRO A 257 11.07 27.84 15.98
CA PRO A 257 9.84 28.45 16.48
C PRO A 257 8.59 27.83 15.82
N GLY A 258 7.71 27.22 16.62
CA GLY A 258 6.50 26.55 16.12
C GLY A 258 6.71 25.24 15.35
N VAL A 259 7.96 24.78 15.20
CA VAL A 259 8.29 23.57 14.43
C VAL A 259 8.95 22.53 15.33
N LYS A 260 8.38 21.33 15.36
CA LYS A 260 8.87 20.23 16.19
C LYS A 260 8.88 18.88 15.48
N LEU A 261 9.82 18.02 15.84
CA LEU A 261 9.89 16.63 15.47
C LEU A 261 9.01 15.77 16.42
N GLY A 262 7.89 15.31 15.88
CA GLY A 262 6.94 14.42 16.51
C GLY A 262 7.46 12.98 16.72
N PRO A 263 6.63 12.13 17.34
CA PRO A 263 6.90 10.69 17.46
C PRO A 263 6.93 10.01 16.08
N ARG A 264 7.25 8.70 16.06
CA ARG A 264 7.16 7.86 14.87
C ARG A 264 5.72 7.87 14.36
N ALA A 265 5.55 8.10 13.06
CA ALA A 265 4.24 8.05 12.43
C ALA A 265 3.96 6.63 11.90
N HIS A 266 2.67 6.29 11.84
CA HIS A 266 1.99 5.13 11.25
C HIS A 266 2.61 3.71 11.43
N LYS A 267 1.79 2.69 11.73
CA LYS A 267 2.26 1.30 11.92
C LYS A 267 2.88 0.67 10.65
N SER A 268 2.52 1.18 9.48
CA SER A 268 3.01 0.71 8.17
C SER A 268 4.20 1.51 7.63
N ALA A 269 4.65 2.54 8.36
CA ALA A 269 5.78 3.36 7.98
C ALA A 269 7.11 2.71 8.37
N GLY A 270 8.15 2.96 7.57
CA GLY A 270 9.47 2.39 7.84
C GLY A 270 10.13 2.95 9.11
N VAL A 271 11.29 2.38 9.45
CA VAL A 271 11.94 2.53 10.76
C VAL A 271 12.31 3.96 11.12
N HIS A 272 12.58 4.79 10.11
CA HIS A 272 13.05 6.15 10.27
C HIS A 272 11.98 7.21 10.05
N GLU A 273 10.74 6.84 9.72
CA GLU A 273 9.68 7.83 9.50
C GLU A 273 9.38 8.60 10.79
N ARG A 274 9.35 9.92 10.66
CA ARG A 274 8.99 10.87 11.71
C ARG A 274 8.04 11.90 11.14
N VAL A 275 7.40 12.66 12.02
CA VAL A 275 6.54 13.78 11.63
C VAL A 275 7.20 15.08 12.04
N VAL A 276 7.39 16.00 11.10
CA VAL A 276 7.56 17.41 11.41
C VAL A 276 6.17 18.01 11.61
N VAL A 277 5.93 18.54 12.80
CA VAL A 277 4.69 19.22 13.18
C VAL A 277 4.98 20.70 13.20
N ILE A 278 4.24 21.45 12.40
CA ILE A 278 4.26 22.90 12.31
C ILE A 278 2.94 23.35 12.94
N ASP A 279 3.01 24.07 14.04
CA ASP A 279 1.84 24.44 14.83
C ASP A 279 0.87 25.39 14.11
N ASP A 280 1.32 26.10 13.08
CA ASP A 280 0.47 26.94 12.23
C ASP A 280 0.99 27.03 10.78
N VAL A 281 0.06 27.01 9.82
CA VAL A 281 0.33 27.00 8.38
C VAL A 281 1.16 28.18 7.91
N SER A 282 1.04 29.35 8.56
CA SER A 282 1.83 30.55 8.26
C SER A 282 3.34 30.32 8.42
N ARG A 283 3.75 29.32 9.21
CA ARG A 283 5.15 28.98 9.46
C ARG A 283 5.73 27.98 8.45
N MET A 284 4.97 27.53 7.46
CA MET A 284 5.42 26.53 6.48
C MET A 284 6.73 26.92 5.79
N SER A 285 6.85 28.15 5.30
CA SER A 285 8.07 28.64 4.65
C SER A 285 9.29 28.61 5.60
N ALA A 286 9.10 29.10 6.83
CA ALA A 286 10.14 29.08 7.85
C ALA A 286 10.54 27.64 8.24
N ALA A 287 9.59 26.70 8.25
CA ALA A 287 9.87 25.30 8.53
C ALA A 287 10.72 24.64 7.45
N LEU A 288 10.45 24.92 6.17
CA LEU A 288 11.24 24.42 5.05
C LEU A 288 12.67 25.01 5.03
N ALA A 289 12.86 26.23 5.55
CA ALA A 289 14.18 26.84 5.69
C ALA A 289 15.04 26.21 6.81
N ILE A 290 14.48 25.37 7.67
CA ILE A 290 15.25 24.68 8.72
C ILE A 290 16.14 23.61 8.08
N ALA A 291 17.43 23.66 8.41
CA ALA A 291 18.43 22.71 7.90
C ALA A 291 17.99 21.25 8.07
N GLY A 292 17.98 20.52 6.95
CA GLY A 292 17.62 19.11 6.88
C GLY A 292 16.12 18.79 6.83
N VAL A 293 15.21 19.76 7.01
CA VAL A 293 13.76 19.50 6.92
C VAL A 293 13.35 19.15 5.48
N VAL A 294 13.77 19.96 4.50
CA VAL A 294 13.54 19.66 3.08
C VAL A 294 14.21 18.36 2.68
N ASP A 295 15.49 18.17 3.04
CA ASP A 295 16.22 16.93 2.75
C ASP A 295 15.50 15.69 3.29
N ALA A 296 15.02 15.73 4.54
CA ALA A 296 14.29 14.65 5.17
C ALA A 296 12.92 14.38 4.52
N ALA A 297 12.18 15.43 4.17
CA ALA A 297 10.88 15.32 3.51
C ALA A 297 11.02 14.81 2.07
N ALA A 298 11.98 15.34 1.31
CA ALA A 298 12.26 14.96 -0.07
C ALA A 298 12.69 13.50 -0.19
N HIS A 299 13.61 13.04 0.67
CA HIS A 299 14.01 11.64 0.72
C HIS A 299 12.84 10.72 1.08
N HIS A 300 11.98 11.15 2.00
CA HIS A 300 10.79 10.38 2.36
C HIS A 300 9.80 10.28 1.20
N ALA A 301 9.44 11.40 0.58
CA ALA A 301 8.51 11.44 -0.54
C ALA A 301 9.01 10.57 -1.71
N LEU A 302 10.28 10.72 -2.09
CA LEU A 302 10.89 9.90 -3.14
C LEU A 302 10.87 8.41 -2.80
N ALA A 303 11.25 8.05 -1.56
CA ALA A 303 11.24 6.66 -1.12
C ALA A 303 9.83 6.04 -1.18
N VAL A 304 8.81 6.80 -0.76
CA VAL A 304 7.40 6.35 -0.80
C VAL A 304 6.90 6.25 -2.24
N MET A 305 7.19 7.24 -3.10
CA MET A 305 6.79 7.22 -4.51
C MET A 305 7.47 6.10 -5.31
N ARG A 306 8.71 5.72 -4.95
CA ARG A 306 9.39 4.55 -5.54
C ARG A 306 8.72 3.22 -5.16
N GLN A 307 7.91 3.14 -4.09
CA GLN A 307 7.27 1.89 -3.67
C GLN A 307 6.16 1.46 -4.63
N ARG A 308 5.29 2.40 -4.98
CA ARG A 308 4.13 2.20 -5.86
C ARG A 308 3.48 3.55 -6.15
N GLN A 309 2.61 3.55 -7.15
CA GLN A 309 1.68 4.64 -7.42
C GLN A 309 0.75 4.89 -6.22
N SER A 310 0.20 6.10 -6.10
CA SER A 310 -0.76 6.44 -5.05
C SER A 310 -2.03 5.62 -5.20
N ASN A 311 -2.48 5.02 -4.09
CA ASN A 311 -3.73 4.25 -4.03
C ASN A 311 -4.96 5.16 -3.81
N TYR A 312 -4.75 6.47 -3.71
CA TYR A 312 -5.78 7.47 -3.42
C TYR A 312 -6.19 8.29 -4.66
N LYS A 313 -6.06 7.73 -5.88
CA LYS A 313 -6.33 8.42 -7.15
C LYS A 313 -7.74 9.01 -7.24
N ILE A 314 -8.75 8.28 -6.75
CA ILE A 314 -10.16 8.71 -6.74
C ILE A 314 -10.37 9.93 -5.84
N SER A 315 -9.52 10.13 -4.83
CA SER A 315 -9.61 11.27 -3.91
C SER A 315 -8.81 12.49 -4.38
N HIS A 316 -8.09 12.39 -5.51
CA HIS A 316 -7.29 13.46 -6.04
C HIS A 316 -8.18 14.61 -6.54
N CYS A 317 -7.94 15.82 -6.03
CA CYS A 317 -8.60 17.06 -6.41
C CYS A 317 -7.68 17.87 -7.35
N PRO A 318 -7.90 17.81 -8.67
CA PRO A 318 -7.08 18.54 -9.65
C PRO A 318 -7.10 20.05 -9.43
N GLN A 319 -8.23 20.60 -8.98
CA GLN A 319 -8.36 22.05 -8.79
C GLN A 319 -7.45 22.57 -7.68
N LEU A 320 -7.29 21.79 -6.60
CA LEU A 320 -6.38 22.15 -5.52
C LEU A 320 -4.93 21.97 -5.93
N ALA A 321 -4.61 20.91 -6.68
CA ALA A 321 -3.27 20.72 -7.25
C ALA A 321 -2.89 21.89 -8.16
N ALA A 322 -3.74 22.24 -9.13
CA ALA A 322 -3.54 23.36 -10.03
C ALA A 322 -3.38 24.70 -9.29
N ALA A 323 -4.23 24.98 -8.30
CA ALA A 323 -4.13 26.21 -7.52
C ALA A 323 -2.81 26.31 -6.72
N ALA A 324 -2.33 25.18 -6.19
CA ALA A 324 -1.07 25.12 -5.46
C ALA A 324 0.16 25.30 -6.36
N THR A 325 0.10 24.81 -7.60
CA THR A 325 1.14 25.02 -8.61
C THR A 325 1.18 26.48 -9.08
N VAL A 326 0.03 27.13 -9.32
CA VAL A 326 0.02 28.55 -9.73
C VAL A 326 0.52 29.49 -8.63
N SER A 327 0.11 29.28 -7.37
CA SER A 327 0.64 30.06 -6.22
C SER A 327 2.16 29.92 -6.07
N ALA A 328 2.72 28.82 -6.58
CA ALA A 328 4.14 28.55 -6.55
C ALA A 328 4.95 29.50 -7.42
N ASP A 329 4.46 29.77 -8.63
CA ASP A 329 5.16 30.51 -9.67
C ASP A 329 5.07 32.03 -9.44
N ASP A 330 3.96 32.52 -8.87
CA ASP A 330 3.73 33.96 -8.61
C ASP A 330 4.70 34.58 -7.57
N ARG A 331 5.51 33.78 -6.87
CA ARG A 331 6.44 34.25 -5.83
C ARG A 331 7.92 34.23 -6.21
N GLU A 332 8.27 33.97 -7.47
CA GLU A 332 9.66 33.89 -7.93
C GLU A 332 10.41 35.25 -8.03
N THR A 333 9.92 36.32 -7.39
CA THR A 333 10.52 37.66 -7.47
C THR A 333 10.93 38.28 -6.12
N VAL A 334 11.59 37.53 -5.22
CA VAL A 334 12.46 38.18 -4.22
C VAL A 334 13.67 37.29 -3.88
N PRO A 335 14.90 37.63 -4.29
CA PRO A 335 16.09 36.98 -3.77
C PRO A 335 16.34 37.43 -2.33
N VAL A 336 16.36 36.49 -1.38
CA VAL A 336 16.74 36.76 0.01
C VAL A 336 18.27 36.86 0.09
N PRO A 337 18.85 37.96 0.62
CA PRO A 337 20.28 38.07 0.78
C PRO A 337 20.79 37.24 1.97
N VAL A 338 22.02 36.76 1.80
CA VAL A 338 22.80 35.96 2.76
C VAL A 338 23.31 36.84 3.91
N GLN A 339 23.46 36.23 5.11
CA GLN A 339 24.08 36.71 6.37
C GLN A 339 23.19 37.63 7.25
N GLU A 340 23.14 37.52 8.59
CA GLU A 340 24.21 37.24 9.57
C GLU A 340 23.60 36.81 10.94
N ALA A 341 24.34 36.00 11.70
CA ALA A 341 24.02 35.65 13.10
C ALA A 341 24.41 36.78 14.06
N VAL A 342 23.76 36.91 15.23
CA VAL A 342 24.37 37.26 16.56
C VAL A 342 23.30 37.49 17.67
N GLU A 343 23.46 36.69 18.73
CA GLU A 343 23.35 36.95 20.18
C GLU A 343 22.09 37.48 20.94
N ARG A 344 21.67 36.60 21.86
CA ARG A 344 21.45 36.76 23.33
C ARG A 344 20.24 37.50 23.93
N SER A 345 19.73 36.81 24.97
CA SER A 345 19.36 37.28 26.33
C SER A 345 17.88 37.05 26.66
N THR A 346 17.50 35.96 27.34
CA THR A 346 17.44 35.72 28.82
C THR A 346 16.54 36.66 29.62
N ALA A 347 15.69 36.03 30.46
CA ALA A 347 14.72 36.52 31.48
C ALA A 347 13.25 36.26 31.05
N ASP A 348 12.34 35.60 31.77
CA ASP A 348 12.27 35.20 33.17
C ASP A 348 11.29 34.02 33.39
N PHE A 349 11.40 33.40 34.58
CA PHE A 349 10.56 32.38 35.23
C PHE A 349 9.02 32.64 35.13
N ILE A 350 8.14 31.64 35.20
CA ILE A 350 7.59 31.05 36.46
C ILE A 350 6.87 29.69 36.19
N LEU A 351 6.98 28.81 37.19
CA LEU A 351 6.38 27.48 37.35
C LEU A 351 4.84 27.47 37.49
N ALA A 352 4.17 26.44 36.98
CA ALA A 352 3.20 25.62 37.76
C ALA A 352 2.57 24.49 36.92
N ASP A 353 2.74 23.27 37.44
CA ASP A 353 1.83 22.12 37.51
C ASP A 353 0.84 21.76 36.38
N GLY A 354 1.05 20.54 35.88
CA GLY A 354 0.10 19.46 36.08
C GLY A 354 -1.16 19.43 35.21
N VAL A 355 -1.09 18.75 34.07
CA VAL A 355 -2.26 18.03 33.52
C VAL A 355 -1.79 16.72 32.91
N GLU A 356 -2.55 15.69 33.26
CA GLU A 356 -2.34 14.27 33.03
C GLU A 356 -2.27 13.87 31.55
N ASP A 357 -1.49 12.81 31.38
CA ASP A 357 -1.42 11.87 30.28
C ASP A 357 -2.85 11.46 29.84
N THR A 358 -3.26 11.83 28.63
CA THR A 358 -4.40 11.17 27.97
C THR A 358 -3.93 10.47 26.70
N ALA A 359 -4.17 9.17 26.72
CA ALA A 359 -3.77 8.19 25.75
C ALA A 359 -4.16 8.58 24.32
N ALA A 360 -3.28 8.28 23.38
CA ALA A 360 -3.54 8.34 21.96
C ALA A 360 -4.79 7.50 21.61
N ASP A 361 -5.82 8.15 21.09
CA ASP A 361 -6.98 7.51 20.49
C ASP A 361 -6.53 6.57 19.37
N ALA A 362 -6.57 5.28 19.68
CA ALA A 362 -6.61 4.24 18.70
C ALA A 362 -7.95 4.36 17.96
N VAL A 363 -7.89 4.65 16.65
CA VAL A 363 -9.05 4.45 15.77
C VAL A 363 -9.46 2.98 15.92
N PRO A 364 -10.65 2.66 16.44
CA PRO A 364 -11.05 1.28 16.60
C PRO A 364 -11.20 0.65 15.22
N ASN A 365 -10.62 -0.54 15.02
CA ASN A 365 -11.20 -1.48 14.08
C ASN A 365 -12.67 -1.64 14.49
N GLU A 366 -13.61 -1.24 13.63
CA GLU A 366 -15.02 -1.59 13.82
C GLU A 366 -15.11 -3.11 13.89
N VAL A 367 -15.21 -3.64 15.11
CA VAL A 367 -15.57 -5.02 15.36
C VAL A 367 -16.99 -5.16 14.81
N PRO A 368 -17.26 -6.13 13.91
CA PRO A 368 -18.61 -6.36 13.41
C PRO A 368 -19.57 -6.49 14.59
N SER A 369 -20.71 -5.80 14.54
CA SER A 369 -21.71 -5.92 15.59
C SER A 369 -22.13 -7.40 15.76
N ALA A 370 -22.59 -7.80 16.94
CA ALA A 370 -23.08 -9.16 17.17
C ALA A 370 -24.20 -9.56 16.19
N VAL A 371 -24.98 -8.58 15.73
CA VAL A 371 -26.04 -8.74 14.72
C VAL A 371 -25.47 -8.99 13.32
N ASP A 372 -24.41 -8.28 12.93
CA ASP A 372 -23.75 -8.50 11.63
C ASP A 372 -23.04 -9.84 11.57
N SER A 373 -22.39 -10.24 12.67
CA SER A 373 -21.73 -11.54 12.80
C SER A 373 -22.73 -12.70 12.67
N SER A 374 -23.88 -12.60 13.33
CA SER A 374 -24.97 -13.60 13.22
C SER A 374 -25.53 -13.70 11.81
N ARG A 375 -25.76 -12.56 11.13
CA ARG A 375 -26.26 -12.55 9.74
C ARG A 375 -25.26 -13.14 8.75
N GLN A 376 -23.96 -12.88 8.92
CA GLN A 376 -22.92 -13.46 8.09
C GLN A 376 -22.84 -14.98 8.27
N GLN A 377 -22.94 -15.46 9.51
CA GLN A 377 -22.96 -16.90 9.79
C GLN A 377 -24.13 -17.61 9.10
N THR A 378 -25.34 -17.05 9.16
CA THR A 378 -26.52 -17.63 8.47
C THR A 378 -26.30 -17.77 6.96
N LYS A 379 -25.55 -16.85 6.33
CA LYS A 379 -25.22 -16.95 4.90
C LYS A 379 -24.20 -18.04 4.61
N VAL A 380 -23.21 -18.23 5.48
CA VAL A 380 -22.23 -19.32 5.36
C VAL A 380 -22.91 -20.66 5.52
N ASP A 381 -23.78 -20.82 6.52
CA ASP A 381 -24.56 -22.05 6.70
C ASP A 381 -25.45 -22.34 5.48
N LYS A 382 -26.04 -21.29 4.88
CA LYS A 382 -26.80 -21.44 3.63
C LYS A 382 -25.89 -21.85 2.48
N PHE A 383 -24.71 -21.25 2.36
CA PHE A 383 -23.72 -21.60 1.33
C PHE A 383 -23.31 -23.08 1.44
N LEU A 384 -22.95 -23.55 2.64
CA LEU A 384 -22.53 -24.93 2.87
C LEU A 384 -23.63 -25.96 2.58
N ARG A 385 -24.90 -25.59 2.75
CA ARG A 385 -26.03 -26.45 2.33
C ARG A 385 -26.20 -26.51 0.82
N LEU A 386 -25.85 -25.44 0.11
CA LEU A 386 -25.92 -25.36 -1.35
C LEU A 386 -24.71 -26.03 -2.02
N ASP A 387 -23.57 -26.05 -1.33
CA ASP A 387 -22.33 -26.70 -1.74
C ASP A 387 -22.12 -28.02 -0.97
N SER A 388 -23.07 -28.95 -1.10
CA SER A 388 -23.11 -30.17 -0.28
C SER A 388 -21.92 -31.11 -0.49
N ASP A 389 -21.24 -31.04 -1.64
CA ASP A 389 -20.05 -31.84 -1.96
C ASP A 389 -18.73 -31.08 -1.71
N GLY A 390 -18.81 -29.83 -1.28
CA GLY A 390 -17.65 -28.97 -1.00
C GLY A 390 -16.85 -28.57 -2.24
N SER A 391 -17.35 -28.85 -3.45
CA SER A 391 -16.63 -28.57 -4.70
C SER A 391 -16.44 -27.07 -4.93
N VAL A 392 -17.46 -26.27 -4.62
CA VAL A 392 -17.43 -24.80 -4.79
C VAL A 392 -16.53 -24.15 -3.73
N LEU A 393 -16.56 -24.65 -2.49
CA LEU A 393 -15.71 -24.16 -1.41
C LEU A 393 -14.23 -24.46 -1.68
N ARG A 394 -13.91 -25.67 -2.15
CA ARG A 394 -12.55 -26.04 -2.55
C ARG A 394 -12.06 -25.18 -3.71
N TRP A 395 -12.88 -24.97 -4.73
CA TRP A 395 -12.54 -24.10 -5.85
C TRP A 395 -12.28 -22.65 -5.41
N LEU A 396 -13.08 -22.13 -4.47
CA LEU A 396 -12.84 -20.80 -3.88
C LEU A 396 -11.49 -20.77 -3.14
N GLY A 397 -11.15 -21.83 -2.42
CA GLY A 397 -9.84 -22.00 -1.79
C GLY A 397 -8.72 -21.92 -2.82
N GLU A 398 -8.79 -22.73 -3.88
CA GLU A 398 -7.81 -22.77 -4.96
C GLU A 398 -7.66 -21.40 -5.64
N PHE A 399 -8.77 -20.70 -5.87
CA PHE A 399 -8.77 -19.32 -6.36
C PHE A 399 -8.02 -18.37 -5.44
N ILE A 400 -8.33 -18.39 -4.13
CA ILE A 400 -7.69 -17.49 -3.17
C ILE A 400 -6.19 -17.81 -3.04
N GLU A 401 -5.83 -19.09 -2.97
CA GLU A 401 -4.44 -19.54 -2.83
C GLU A 401 -3.60 -19.17 -4.06
N SER A 402 -4.15 -19.34 -5.27
CA SER A 402 -3.42 -19.11 -6.51
C SER A 402 -3.40 -17.66 -6.98
N ALA A 403 -4.51 -16.94 -6.87
CA ALA A 403 -4.69 -15.62 -7.46
C ALA A 403 -4.64 -14.47 -6.45
N VAL A 404 -4.78 -14.72 -5.15
CA VAL A 404 -4.86 -13.67 -4.11
C VAL A 404 -3.73 -13.87 -3.08
N PRO A 405 -2.47 -13.52 -3.41
CA PRO A 405 -1.34 -13.70 -2.51
C PRO A 405 -1.54 -12.97 -1.17
N ASP A 406 -1.08 -13.54 -0.05
CA ASP A 406 -1.24 -12.95 1.28
C ASP A 406 -2.69 -12.52 1.57
N SER A 407 -3.66 -13.37 1.20
CA SER A 407 -5.10 -13.06 1.17
C SER A 407 -5.63 -12.42 2.46
N PHE A 408 -5.10 -12.76 3.64
CA PHE A 408 -5.49 -12.15 4.91
C PHE A 408 -5.00 -10.71 5.14
N THR A 409 -3.98 -10.24 4.42
CA THR A 409 -3.30 -8.96 4.65
C THR A 409 -4.22 -7.75 4.44
N ASP A 410 -5.05 -7.81 3.41
CA ASP A 410 -5.95 -6.74 2.96
C ASP A 410 -7.36 -7.25 2.63
N ALA A 411 -7.72 -8.44 3.16
CA ALA A 411 -9.07 -8.96 3.17
C ALA A 411 -10.03 -7.98 3.85
N GLY A 412 -11.15 -7.67 3.19
CA GLY A 412 -12.06 -6.63 3.66
C GLY A 412 -11.45 -5.22 3.60
N VAL A 413 -10.41 -5.01 2.79
CA VAL A 413 -9.82 -3.70 2.51
C VAL A 413 -9.70 -3.48 1.01
N ASN A 414 -8.77 -4.19 0.34
CA ASN A 414 -8.54 -4.05 -1.11
C ASN A 414 -9.22 -5.16 -1.90
N TRP A 415 -9.57 -6.26 -1.24
CA TRP A 415 -10.37 -7.32 -1.83
C TRP A 415 -11.33 -7.91 -0.79
N GLY A 416 -12.25 -8.76 -1.23
CA GLY A 416 -13.01 -9.60 -0.33
C GLY A 416 -13.98 -10.53 -1.04
N VAL A 417 -14.26 -11.66 -0.40
CA VAL A 417 -15.34 -12.58 -0.77
C VAL A 417 -16.66 -12.19 -0.11
N THR A 418 -17.73 -12.08 -0.90
CA THR A 418 -19.11 -11.92 -0.39
C THR A 418 -19.84 -13.26 -0.49
N CYS A 419 -20.33 -13.76 0.64
CA CYS A 419 -21.10 -15.00 0.73
C CYS A 419 -22.56 -14.76 0.33
N VAL A 420 -23.10 -15.57 -0.59
CA VAL A 420 -24.48 -15.55 -1.08
C VAL A 420 -25.01 -14.11 -1.27
N PRO A 421 -24.46 -13.35 -2.22
CA PRO A 421 -24.92 -11.99 -2.49
C PRO A 421 -26.36 -12.03 -3.01
N SER A 422 -27.16 -11.04 -2.61
CA SER A 422 -28.55 -10.89 -3.06
C SER A 422 -28.67 -10.14 -4.40
N THR A 423 -27.56 -9.60 -4.92
CA THR A 423 -27.50 -8.80 -6.14
C THR A 423 -27.06 -9.64 -7.34
N LYS A 424 -27.52 -9.27 -8.55
CA LYS A 424 -27.08 -9.85 -9.84
C LYS A 424 -27.31 -11.36 -10.04
N SER A 425 -28.24 -11.96 -9.31
CA SER A 425 -28.74 -13.30 -9.59
C SER A 425 -29.74 -13.21 -10.76
N GLY A 426 -29.34 -13.63 -11.97
CA GLY A 426 -30.23 -13.67 -13.12
C GLY A 426 -31.43 -14.60 -12.89
N PRO A 427 -32.51 -14.52 -13.69
CA PRO A 427 -33.68 -15.40 -13.53
C PRO A 427 -33.26 -16.88 -13.50
N GLY A 428 -33.67 -17.62 -12.48
CA GLY A 428 -33.38 -19.05 -12.36
C GLY A 428 -31.97 -19.42 -11.86
N SER A 429 -31.15 -18.46 -11.43
CA SER A 429 -29.81 -18.72 -10.88
C SER A 429 -29.55 -17.93 -9.60
N GLN A 430 -28.61 -18.36 -8.78
CA GLN A 430 -28.11 -17.61 -7.63
C GLN A 430 -26.58 -17.63 -7.59
N ARG A 431 -25.98 -16.52 -7.19
CA ARG A 431 -24.56 -16.44 -6.84
C ARG A 431 -24.32 -17.16 -5.52
N LEU A 432 -23.39 -18.12 -5.49
CA LEU A 432 -22.95 -18.77 -4.26
C LEU A 432 -21.95 -17.88 -3.50
N PHE A 433 -21.02 -17.27 -4.23
CA PHE A 433 -20.18 -16.17 -3.75
C PHE A 433 -19.78 -15.25 -4.90
N THR A 434 -19.16 -14.12 -4.54
CA THR A 434 -18.42 -13.24 -5.46
C THR A 434 -17.13 -12.79 -4.78
N VAL A 435 -16.01 -12.82 -5.50
CA VAL A 435 -14.74 -12.25 -5.08
C VAL A 435 -14.56 -10.92 -5.80
N ASN A 436 -14.39 -9.87 -5.02
CA ASN A 436 -14.18 -8.53 -5.53
C ASN A 436 -12.77 -8.07 -5.16
N VAL A 437 -12.06 -7.50 -6.13
CA VAL A 437 -10.73 -6.93 -5.96
C VAL A 437 -10.75 -5.53 -6.53
N GLY A 438 -10.35 -4.55 -5.72
CA GLY A 438 -10.58 -3.14 -6.04
C GLY A 438 -12.06 -2.91 -6.35
N ALA A 439 -12.32 -2.18 -7.43
CA ALA A 439 -13.66 -1.90 -7.93
C ALA A 439 -14.28 -3.01 -8.80
N MET A 440 -13.63 -4.16 -8.97
CA MET A 440 -14.02 -5.18 -9.94
C MET A 440 -14.40 -6.51 -9.28
N GLU A 441 -15.44 -7.17 -9.81
CA GLU A 441 -15.76 -8.57 -9.51
C GLU A 441 -14.87 -9.45 -10.39
N VAL A 442 -13.93 -10.17 -9.78
CA VAL A 442 -12.89 -10.94 -10.51
C VAL A 442 -13.18 -12.43 -10.54
N ALA A 443 -14.01 -12.94 -9.63
CA ALA A 443 -14.44 -14.34 -9.66
C ALA A 443 -15.81 -14.52 -9.02
N TYR A 444 -16.58 -15.48 -9.49
CA TYR A 444 -17.84 -15.87 -8.88
C TYR A 444 -18.28 -17.25 -9.34
N VAL A 445 -19.17 -17.86 -8.55
CA VAL A 445 -19.86 -19.10 -8.91
C VAL A 445 -21.37 -18.89 -8.91
N ARG A 446 -22.03 -19.39 -9.95
CA ARG A 446 -23.50 -19.44 -10.07
C ARG A 446 -23.99 -20.86 -9.97
N ALA A 447 -25.08 -21.07 -9.25
CA ALA A 447 -25.84 -22.31 -9.28
C ALA A 447 -27.27 -22.03 -9.78
N ALA A 448 -27.86 -22.98 -10.50
CA ALA A 448 -29.27 -22.94 -10.86
C ALA A 448 -30.14 -23.00 -9.58
N THR A 449 -31.31 -22.35 -9.59
CA THR A 449 -32.25 -22.40 -8.47
C THR A 449 -33.22 -23.60 -8.55
N ARG A 450 -33.41 -24.18 -9.75
CA ARG A 450 -34.11 -25.46 -10.06
C ARG A 450 -33.72 -25.93 -11.48
N PRO A 451 -33.65 -27.25 -11.83
CA PRO A 451 -33.63 -28.45 -10.99
C PRO A 451 -32.19 -28.97 -10.72
N ALA A 452 -32.09 -29.93 -9.80
CA ALA A 452 -30.85 -30.53 -9.35
C ALA A 452 -30.17 -31.37 -10.44
N GLY A 453 -28.87 -31.13 -10.67
CA GLY A 453 -28.02 -31.92 -11.58
C GLY A 453 -27.11 -31.11 -12.49
N GLU A 454 -27.31 -29.79 -12.62
CA GLU A 454 -26.38 -28.93 -13.37
C GLU A 454 -25.23 -28.47 -12.47
N ASN A 455 -23.99 -28.70 -12.93
CA ASN A 455 -22.81 -28.24 -12.22
C ASN A 455 -22.83 -26.71 -12.11
N PRO A 456 -22.44 -26.14 -10.96
CA PRO A 456 -22.29 -24.70 -10.82
C PRO A 456 -21.38 -24.14 -11.91
N THR A 457 -21.73 -22.98 -12.45
CA THR A 457 -20.88 -22.30 -13.43
C THR A 457 -19.90 -21.39 -12.71
N VAL A 458 -18.62 -21.58 -13.00
CA VAL A 458 -17.53 -20.72 -12.56
C VAL A 458 -17.33 -19.62 -13.59
N THR A 459 -17.06 -18.40 -13.12
CA THR A 459 -16.46 -17.36 -13.94
C THR A 459 -15.26 -16.77 -13.23
N VAL A 460 -14.16 -16.63 -13.95
CA VAL A 460 -12.96 -15.89 -13.53
C VAL A 460 -12.65 -14.83 -14.57
N VAL A 461 -12.31 -13.63 -14.12
CA VAL A 461 -11.76 -12.57 -14.96
C VAL A 461 -10.25 -12.58 -14.77
N VAL A 462 -9.51 -12.55 -15.89
CA VAL A 462 -8.04 -12.61 -15.93
C VAL A 462 -7.47 -11.52 -16.83
N SER A 463 -6.17 -11.26 -16.73
CA SER A 463 -5.47 -10.42 -17.71
C SER A 463 -5.40 -11.17 -19.04
N ARG A 464 -5.92 -10.56 -20.11
CA ARG A 464 -5.90 -11.14 -21.44
C ARG A 464 -4.46 -11.31 -21.93
N SER A 465 -3.66 -10.26 -21.83
CA SER A 465 -2.26 -10.28 -22.27
C SER A 465 -1.44 -11.33 -21.52
N ALA A 466 -1.63 -11.47 -20.20
CA ALA A 466 -0.95 -12.49 -19.42
C ALA A 466 -1.41 -13.91 -19.77
N LEU A 467 -2.69 -14.10 -20.07
CA LEU A 467 -3.24 -15.39 -20.50
C LEU A 467 -2.65 -15.85 -21.84
N GLU A 468 -2.56 -14.95 -22.82
CA GLU A 468 -1.95 -15.25 -24.12
C GLU A 468 -0.45 -15.51 -23.99
N ALA A 469 0.25 -14.73 -23.14
CA ALA A 469 1.68 -14.90 -22.90
C ALA A 469 2.03 -16.22 -22.19
N ASP A 470 1.29 -16.59 -21.15
CA ASP A 470 1.55 -17.80 -20.35
C ASP A 470 1.17 -19.08 -21.12
N SER A 471 0.06 -19.05 -21.86
CA SER A 471 -0.38 -20.20 -22.66
C SER A 471 0.38 -20.36 -23.98
N GLY A 472 0.98 -19.29 -24.50
CA GLY A 472 1.57 -19.24 -25.83
C GLY A 472 0.54 -19.33 -26.97
N LEU A 473 -0.75 -19.16 -26.66
CA LEU A 473 -1.87 -19.26 -27.60
C LEU A 473 -2.68 -17.97 -27.58
N SER A 474 -3.21 -17.57 -28.73
CA SER A 474 -4.21 -16.49 -28.81
C SER A 474 -5.53 -16.89 -28.16
N ILE A 475 -6.38 -15.92 -27.81
CA ILE A 475 -7.72 -16.19 -27.29
C ILE A 475 -8.55 -17.08 -28.23
N ASP A 476 -8.44 -16.90 -29.54
CA ASP A 476 -9.19 -17.71 -30.52
C ASP A 476 -8.71 -19.17 -30.53
N GLU A 477 -7.41 -19.41 -30.37
CA GLU A 477 -6.84 -20.75 -30.24
C GLU A 477 -7.22 -21.39 -28.90
N LEU A 478 -7.25 -20.62 -27.82
CA LEU A 478 -7.76 -21.08 -26.51
C LEU A 478 -9.24 -21.45 -26.58
N ALA A 479 -10.06 -20.66 -27.27
CA ALA A 479 -11.48 -20.97 -27.47
C ALA A 479 -11.69 -22.25 -28.29
N GLN A 480 -10.82 -22.54 -29.26
CA GLN A 480 -10.83 -23.80 -30.00
C GLN A 480 -10.35 -24.98 -29.15
N LYS A 481 -9.32 -24.78 -28.33
CA LYS A 481 -8.76 -25.80 -27.43
C LYS A 481 -9.71 -26.17 -26.31
N TYR A 482 -10.48 -25.21 -25.79
CA TYR A 482 -11.41 -25.38 -24.67
C TYR A 482 -12.84 -25.01 -25.09
N PRO A 483 -13.53 -25.85 -25.89
CA PRO A 483 -14.84 -25.51 -26.48
C PRO A 483 -15.97 -25.37 -25.45
N SER A 484 -15.78 -25.89 -24.24
CA SER A 484 -16.70 -25.77 -23.10
C SER A 484 -16.45 -24.52 -22.23
N VAL A 485 -15.41 -23.74 -22.55
CA VAL A 485 -15.07 -22.49 -21.87
C VAL A 485 -15.47 -21.32 -22.76
N SER A 486 -16.31 -20.43 -22.24
CA SER A 486 -16.63 -19.16 -22.90
C SER A 486 -15.61 -18.10 -22.53
N PHE A 487 -15.04 -17.44 -23.55
CA PHE A 487 -14.11 -16.33 -23.43
C PHE A 487 -14.83 -15.03 -23.82
N THR A 488 -14.93 -14.07 -22.90
CA THR A 488 -15.63 -12.79 -23.15
C THR A 488 -14.80 -11.61 -22.70
N ASN A 489 -14.48 -10.70 -23.62
CA ASN A 489 -13.84 -9.42 -23.30
C ASN A 489 -14.91 -8.39 -22.91
N HIS A 490 -14.73 -7.70 -21.79
CA HIS A 490 -15.64 -6.63 -21.35
C HIS A 490 -15.05 -5.24 -21.47
N GLY A 491 -13.73 -5.09 -21.56
CA GLY A 491 -13.06 -3.80 -21.69
C GLY A 491 -13.20 -2.93 -20.44
N TYR A 492 -13.12 -3.53 -19.26
CA TYR A 492 -13.22 -2.81 -17.99
C TYR A 492 -12.11 -1.77 -17.85
N VAL A 493 -12.53 -0.53 -17.56
CA VAL A 493 -11.60 0.59 -17.28
C VAL A 493 -10.65 0.25 -16.13
N ALA A 494 -11.12 -0.47 -15.10
CA ALA A 494 -10.30 -0.89 -13.97
C ALA A 494 -9.15 -1.84 -14.36
N ALA A 495 -9.31 -2.58 -15.46
CA ALA A 495 -8.30 -3.47 -16.02
C ALA A 495 -7.57 -2.83 -17.23
N ALA A 496 -7.74 -1.53 -17.46
CA ALA A 496 -7.23 -0.82 -18.65
C ALA A 496 -7.64 -1.48 -20.00
N GLY A 497 -8.76 -2.22 -20.01
CA GLY A 497 -9.23 -2.97 -21.17
C GLY A 497 -8.50 -4.29 -21.44
N ASP A 498 -7.57 -4.70 -20.57
CA ASP A 498 -6.84 -5.97 -20.65
C ASP A 498 -7.55 -7.11 -19.90
N ASP A 499 -8.87 -7.08 -19.79
CA ASP A 499 -9.65 -8.12 -19.12
C ASP A 499 -10.24 -9.15 -20.10
N ILE A 500 -10.28 -10.40 -19.66
CA ILE A 500 -11.09 -11.44 -20.30
C ILE A 500 -11.72 -12.35 -19.25
N SER A 501 -13.02 -12.58 -19.39
CA SER A 501 -13.79 -13.51 -18.56
C SER A 501 -13.76 -14.90 -19.17
N LEU A 502 -13.37 -15.89 -18.37
CA LEU A 502 -13.46 -17.32 -18.66
C LEU A 502 -14.63 -17.88 -17.87
N THR A 503 -15.58 -18.54 -18.55
CA THR A 503 -16.77 -19.12 -17.91
C THR A 503 -16.99 -20.56 -18.33
N TRP A 504 -17.12 -21.47 -17.35
CA TRP A 504 -17.26 -22.92 -17.61
C TRP A 504 -18.01 -23.65 -16.48
N PRO A 505 -18.57 -24.84 -16.72
CA PRO A 505 -19.16 -25.67 -15.67
C PRO A 505 -18.06 -26.23 -14.75
N LEU A 506 -18.23 -26.06 -13.44
CA LEU A 506 -17.33 -26.60 -12.41
C LEU A 506 -17.22 -28.12 -12.56
N GLY A 507 -16.00 -28.65 -12.54
CA GLY A 507 -15.73 -30.09 -12.75
C GLY A 507 -15.97 -30.60 -14.17
N GLY A 508 -16.26 -29.74 -15.15
CA GLY A 508 -16.47 -30.12 -16.54
C GLY A 508 -15.25 -29.91 -17.45
N VAL A 509 -14.23 -29.21 -16.98
CA VAL A 509 -13.00 -28.90 -17.72
C VAL A 509 -11.82 -28.89 -16.76
N ASP A 510 -10.85 -29.75 -17.02
CA ASP A 510 -9.56 -29.75 -16.31
C ASP A 510 -8.57 -28.81 -17.03
N ASP A 511 -7.59 -28.29 -16.28
CA ASP A 511 -6.45 -27.52 -16.82
C ASP A 511 -6.80 -26.26 -17.65
N VAL A 512 -7.85 -25.53 -17.26
CA VAL A 512 -8.10 -24.18 -17.78
C VAL A 512 -7.00 -23.24 -17.23
N PRO A 513 -6.21 -22.56 -18.08
CA PRO A 513 -5.01 -21.82 -17.63
C PRO A 513 -5.36 -20.43 -17.09
N TRP A 514 -6.10 -20.35 -15.99
CA TRP A 514 -6.56 -19.06 -15.45
C TRP A 514 -5.71 -18.56 -14.27
N GLN A 515 -5.00 -19.42 -13.55
CA GLN A 515 -4.40 -19.10 -12.25
C GLN A 515 -3.37 -17.96 -12.35
N PHE A 516 -2.38 -18.09 -13.24
CA PHE A 516 -1.34 -17.07 -13.42
C PHE A 516 -1.93 -15.74 -13.91
N ALA A 517 -2.72 -15.78 -14.98
CA ALA A 517 -3.33 -14.60 -15.57
C ALA A 517 -4.32 -13.91 -14.61
N SER A 518 -4.98 -14.66 -13.73
CA SER A 518 -5.83 -14.12 -12.67
C SER A 518 -4.98 -13.41 -11.62
N GLY A 519 -3.88 -14.02 -11.17
CA GLY A 519 -2.94 -13.40 -10.24
C GLY A 519 -2.41 -12.05 -10.73
N VAL A 520 -2.00 -11.97 -12.00
CA VAL A 520 -1.54 -10.72 -12.63
C VAL A 520 -2.60 -9.62 -12.54
N LEU A 521 -3.85 -9.95 -12.90
CA LEU A 521 -4.94 -8.99 -12.86
C LEU A 521 -5.31 -8.60 -11.43
N VAL A 522 -5.37 -9.57 -10.51
CA VAL A 522 -5.66 -9.32 -9.10
C VAL A 522 -4.61 -8.38 -8.50
N ASP A 523 -3.33 -8.61 -8.77
CA ASP A 523 -2.24 -7.73 -8.29
C ASP A 523 -2.38 -6.31 -8.82
N ALA A 524 -2.73 -6.15 -10.11
CA ALA A 524 -3.01 -4.84 -10.70
C ALA A 524 -4.19 -4.12 -10.02
N LEU A 525 -5.23 -4.86 -9.65
CA LEU A 525 -6.46 -4.31 -9.04
C LEU A 525 -6.34 -4.07 -7.52
N ARG A 526 -5.52 -4.86 -6.81
CA ARG A 526 -5.30 -4.76 -5.35
C ARG A 526 -4.65 -3.48 -4.89
N GLY A 527 -4.19 -2.65 -5.82
CA GLY A 527 -3.79 -1.26 -5.57
C GLY A 527 -4.94 -0.31 -5.21
N SER A 528 -6.20 -0.75 -5.18
CA SER A 528 -7.33 0.12 -4.83
C SER A 528 -8.20 -0.48 -3.72
N ARG A 529 -8.71 0.38 -2.84
CA ARG A 529 -9.63 -0.06 -1.77
C ARG A 529 -10.91 -0.57 -2.40
N SER A 530 -11.34 -1.78 -2.01
CA SER A 530 -12.58 -2.33 -2.54
C SER A 530 -13.79 -1.55 -1.98
N PRO A 531 -14.71 -1.08 -2.84
CA PRO A 531 -15.99 -0.52 -2.39
C PRO A 531 -16.89 -1.61 -1.78
N TYR A 532 -16.58 -2.88 -2.03
CA TYR A 532 -17.31 -4.04 -1.54
C TYR A 532 -16.80 -4.58 -0.21
N ARG A 533 -15.77 -3.95 0.37
CA ARG A 533 -15.11 -4.38 1.61
C ARG A 533 -16.03 -4.71 2.79
N ARG A 534 -17.14 -3.98 2.93
CA ARG A 534 -18.14 -4.17 4.01
C ARG A 534 -18.92 -5.48 3.89
N TYR A 535 -18.87 -6.12 2.72
CA TYR A 535 -19.53 -7.38 2.43
C TYR A 535 -18.60 -8.58 2.52
N HIS A 536 -17.31 -8.34 2.81
CA HIS A 536 -16.37 -9.42 3.04
C HIS A 536 -16.89 -10.35 4.14
N SER A 537 -16.83 -11.65 3.88
CA SER A 537 -17.18 -12.72 4.82
C SER A 537 -15.89 -13.38 5.33
N PRO A 538 -15.38 -13.01 6.53
CA PRO A 538 -14.20 -13.63 7.11
C PRO A 538 -14.39 -15.13 7.35
N ALA A 539 -15.61 -15.53 7.71
CA ALA A 539 -15.96 -16.93 7.91
C ALA A 539 -15.82 -17.75 6.62
N LEU A 540 -16.43 -17.32 5.51
CA LEU A 540 -16.31 -18.05 4.23
C LEU A 540 -14.86 -18.09 3.73
N HIS A 541 -14.11 -16.99 3.88
CA HIS A 541 -12.69 -16.94 3.54
C HIS A 541 -11.89 -17.99 4.33
N LYS A 542 -12.07 -18.04 5.65
CA LYS A 542 -11.39 -19.04 6.49
C LYS A 542 -11.76 -20.48 6.10
N GLU A 543 -13.05 -20.76 5.95
CA GLU A 543 -13.54 -22.09 5.57
C GLU A 543 -13.01 -22.52 4.19
N SER A 544 -12.88 -21.60 3.23
CA SER A 544 -12.38 -21.92 1.89
C SER A 544 -10.92 -22.37 1.88
N LEU A 545 -10.08 -21.79 2.74
CA LEU A 545 -8.68 -22.22 2.86
C LEU A 545 -8.56 -23.52 3.65
N ALA A 546 -9.40 -23.72 4.67
CA ALA A 546 -9.45 -24.98 5.40
C ALA A 546 -9.89 -26.16 4.51
N ALA A 547 -10.68 -25.92 3.47
CA ALA A 547 -11.10 -26.95 2.51
C ALA A 547 -9.97 -27.48 1.61
N LEU A 548 -8.79 -26.85 1.64
CA LEU A 548 -7.58 -27.30 0.92
C LEU A 548 -6.66 -28.17 1.78
N GLU A 549 -6.83 -28.18 3.10
CA GLU A 549 -5.97 -28.90 4.06
C GLU A 549 -6.30 -30.38 4.17
#